data_AF-A0A286AFP3-F1
#
_entry.id   AF-A0A286AFP3-F1
#
_cell.length_a   1.000
_cell.length_b   1.000
_cell.length_c   1.000
_cell.angle_alpha   90.00
_cell.angle_beta   90.00
_cell.angle_gamma   90.00
#
_symmetry.space_group_name_H-M   'P 1'
#
loop_
_entity.id
_entity.type
_entity.pdbx_description
1 polymer ?
#
loop_
_entity_poly.entity_id
_entity_poly.type
_entity_poly.pdbx_seq_one_letter_code
_entity_poly.pdbx_strand_id
1 'polypeptide(L)'
;MNQELKKLLLELDQFHDQMSEHSISCKINRVTSEDQSLEVIAERIAFSFCEDYLDKNTSWGTYFGPMMVWTGDNGQVYENPSLSHINKDIVLYWIDRSERTNNPLMKARYSGLVWDLTKKVLNDNPDYLIAIRYINSLIEVCDQNLCEHPTEAIKK
;
A
#
# COMPACT_ATOMS: atom_id res chain seq x y z
N MET A 1 -9.13 -15.96 -1.82
CA MET A 1 -9.54 -14.61 -2.24
C MET A 1 -11.03 -14.53 -2.56
N ASN A 2 -11.72 -13.59 -1.91
CA ASN A 2 -13.10 -13.19 -2.14
C ASN A 2 -13.42 -12.99 -3.64
N GLN A 3 -14.58 -13.46 -4.12
CA GLN A 3 -14.94 -13.38 -5.55
C GLN A 3 -15.14 -11.93 -6.03
N GLU A 4 -15.76 -11.08 -5.20
CA GLU A 4 -15.97 -9.66 -5.52
C GLU A 4 -14.65 -8.89 -5.52
N LEU A 5 -13.76 -9.17 -4.55
CA LEU A 5 -12.41 -8.61 -4.57
C LEU A 5 -11.66 -9.04 -5.83
N LYS A 6 -11.68 -10.33 -6.17
CA LYS A 6 -11.02 -10.84 -7.38
C LYS A 6 -11.51 -10.12 -8.64
N LYS A 7 -12.82 -9.93 -8.76
CA LYS A 7 -13.43 -9.20 -9.88
C LYS A 7 -12.97 -7.75 -9.92
N LEU A 8 -13.00 -7.05 -8.78
CA LEU A 8 -12.52 -5.67 -8.67
C LEU A 8 -11.05 -5.53 -9.08
N LEU A 9 -10.19 -6.44 -8.62
CA LEU A 9 -8.75 -6.39 -8.95
C LEU A 9 -8.53 -6.59 -10.46
N LEU A 10 -9.30 -7.47 -11.11
CA LEU A 10 -9.25 -7.63 -12.57
C LEU A 10 -9.75 -6.38 -13.32
N GLU A 11 -10.77 -5.70 -12.80
CA GLU A 11 -11.25 -4.44 -13.36
C GLU A 11 -10.20 -3.34 -13.24
N LEU A 12 -9.51 -3.25 -12.09
CA LEU A 12 -8.43 -2.28 -11.86
C LEU A 12 -7.20 -2.55 -12.74
N ASP A 13 -6.91 -3.82 -13.06
CA ASP A 13 -5.83 -4.18 -13.99
C ASP A 13 -6.10 -3.76 -15.45
N GLN A 14 -7.37 -3.52 -15.81
CA GLN A 14 -7.76 -3.03 -17.13
C GLN A 14 -8.02 -1.51 -17.18
N PHE A 15 -7.87 -0.83 -16.04
CA PHE A 15 -8.17 0.58 -15.93
C PHE A 15 -6.97 1.44 -16.37
N HIS A 16 -7.20 2.30 -17.35
CA HIS A 16 -6.16 3.16 -17.94
C HIS A 16 -6.40 4.66 -17.69
N ASP A 17 -7.53 5.02 -17.08
CA ASP A 17 -7.80 6.43 -16.75
C ASP A 17 -7.10 6.81 -15.44
N GLN A 18 -7.11 8.11 -15.15
CA GLN A 18 -6.56 8.64 -13.92
C GLN A 18 -7.29 8.11 -12.68
N MET A 19 -6.53 7.78 -11.64
CA MET A 19 -7.07 7.28 -10.37
C MET A 19 -6.22 7.75 -9.19
N SER A 20 -6.88 7.95 -8.05
CA SER A 20 -6.25 8.12 -6.75
C SER A 20 -6.22 6.81 -5.95
N GLU A 21 -5.20 6.65 -5.10
CA GLU A 21 -5.16 5.54 -4.13
C GLU A 21 -6.38 5.55 -3.20
N HIS A 22 -6.90 6.74 -2.87
CA HIS A 22 -8.13 6.88 -2.10
C HIS A 22 -9.33 6.24 -2.80
N SER A 23 -9.46 6.44 -4.12
CA SER A 23 -10.50 5.79 -4.93
C SER A 23 -10.37 4.27 -4.91
N ILE A 24 -9.14 3.74 -5.04
CA ILE A 24 -8.85 2.29 -4.92
C ILE A 24 -9.26 1.78 -3.54
N SER A 25 -8.84 2.46 -2.47
CA SER A 25 -9.18 2.13 -1.08
C SER A 25 -10.69 2.08 -0.85
N CYS A 26 -11.43 3.09 -1.35
CA CYS A 26 -12.89 3.12 -1.27
C CYS A 26 -13.54 1.94 -2.00
N LYS A 27 -13.07 1.61 -3.20
CA LYS A 27 -13.57 0.45 -3.98
C LYS A 27 -13.31 -0.87 -3.25
N ILE A 28 -12.10 -1.08 -2.73
CA ILE A 28 -11.75 -2.30 -1.97
C ILE A 28 -12.63 -2.42 -0.73
N ASN A 29 -12.70 -1.38 0.10
CA ASN A 29 -13.48 -1.42 1.34
C ASN A 29 -14.97 -1.68 1.09
N ARG A 30 -15.53 -1.15 -0.01
CA ARG A 30 -16.93 -1.36 -0.39
C ARG A 30 -17.27 -2.83 -0.67
N VAL A 31 -16.35 -3.58 -1.27
CA VAL A 31 -16.60 -4.99 -1.66
C VAL A 31 -16.10 -6.01 -0.63
N THR A 32 -15.48 -5.54 0.47
CA THR A 32 -14.80 -6.39 1.45
C THR A 32 -15.15 -6.10 2.91
N SER A 33 -16.19 -5.32 3.18
CA SER A 33 -16.50 -4.79 4.53
C SER A 33 -16.56 -5.82 5.66
N GLU A 34 -17.03 -7.04 5.38
CA GLU A 34 -17.20 -8.11 6.37
C GLU A 34 -16.13 -9.21 6.29
N ASP A 35 -15.29 -9.18 5.25
CA ASP A 35 -14.31 -10.24 4.98
C ASP A 35 -13.00 -9.95 5.73
N GLN A 36 -12.51 -10.94 6.48
CA GLN A 36 -11.30 -10.88 7.29
C GLN A 36 -10.23 -11.88 6.80
N SER A 37 -10.37 -12.38 5.57
CA SER A 37 -9.32 -13.18 4.93
C SER A 37 -8.03 -12.38 4.78
N LEU A 38 -6.91 -13.10 4.76
CA LEU A 38 -5.58 -12.50 4.67
C LEU A 38 -5.45 -11.59 3.45
N GLU A 39 -5.95 -12.04 2.29
CA GLU A 39 -5.88 -11.27 1.05
C GLU A 39 -6.68 -9.96 1.15
N VAL A 40 -7.86 -10.00 1.78
CA VAL A 40 -8.67 -8.80 1.99
C VAL A 40 -7.98 -7.83 2.94
N ILE A 41 -7.44 -8.32 4.05
CA ILE A 41 -6.71 -7.48 5.00
C ILE A 41 -5.50 -6.85 4.31
N ALA A 42 -4.72 -7.65 3.56
CA ALA A 42 -3.55 -7.17 2.82
C ALA A 42 -3.90 -6.06 1.83
N GLU A 43 -4.98 -6.23 1.06
CA GLU A 43 -5.45 -5.22 0.10
C GLU A 43 -5.94 -3.95 0.80
N ARG A 44 -6.74 -4.08 1.86
CA ARG A 44 -7.26 -2.92 2.60
C ARG A 44 -6.15 -2.11 3.25
N ILE A 45 -5.23 -2.75 3.96
CA ILE A 45 -4.18 -2.02 4.68
C ILE A 45 -3.16 -1.41 3.70
N ALA A 46 -2.88 -2.06 2.56
CA ALA A 46 -2.01 -1.50 1.53
C ALA A 46 -2.44 -0.10 1.12
N PHE A 47 -3.73 0.13 0.87
CA PHE A 47 -4.27 1.43 0.46
C PHE A 47 -4.84 2.27 1.63
N SER A 48 -4.42 1.97 2.86
CA SER A 48 -4.80 2.74 4.05
C SER A 48 -3.60 3.43 4.73
N PHE A 49 -2.36 3.08 4.37
CA PHE A 49 -1.17 3.81 4.84
C PHE A 49 -1.00 5.16 4.14
N CYS A 50 -0.32 6.08 4.81
CA CYS A 50 0.06 7.37 4.25
C CYS A 50 1.54 7.35 3.82
N GLU A 51 1.82 7.98 2.69
CA GLU A 51 3.17 8.25 2.20
C GLU A 51 3.76 9.50 2.86
N ASP A 52 5.09 9.66 2.76
CA ASP A 52 5.85 10.80 3.30
C ASP A 52 5.53 11.04 4.78
N TYR A 53 5.56 9.96 5.58
CA TYR A 53 5.17 10.03 6.98
C TYR A 53 6.27 10.64 7.85
N LEU A 54 6.12 11.92 8.21
CA LEU A 54 7.17 12.74 8.85
C LEU A 54 7.18 12.71 10.39
N ASP A 55 6.15 12.20 11.06
CA ASP A 55 6.05 12.34 12.53
C ASP A 55 7.00 11.38 13.27
N LYS A 56 8.20 11.84 13.59
CA LYS A 56 9.24 11.05 14.28
C LYS A 56 8.87 10.55 15.68
N ASN A 57 7.86 11.12 16.34
CA ASN A 57 7.48 10.69 17.69
C ASN A 57 6.65 9.40 17.70
N THR A 58 5.95 9.13 16.59
CA THR A 58 5.07 7.97 16.41
C THR A 58 5.42 7.16 15.15
N SER A 59 6.31 7.69 14.32
CA SER A 59 6.78 7.08 13.07
C SER A 59 7.56 5.81 13.34
N TRP A 60 7.26 4.82 12.50
CA TRP A 60 7.99 3.57 12.44
C TRP A 60 9.43 3.75 11.94
N GLY A 61 9.83 4.97 11.55
CA GLY A 61 11.10 5.25 10.90
C GLY A 61 11.12 4.83 9.44
N THR A 62 9.95 4.78 8.82
CA THR A 62 9.67 4.31 7.46
C THR A 62 9.00 5.42 6.66
N TYR A 63 9.03 5.33 5.33
CA TYR A 63 8.36 6.28 4.44
C TYR A 63 6.83 6.18 4.54
N PHE A 64 6.30 4.95 4.61
CA PHE A 64 4.89 4.69 4.85
C PHE A 64 4.59 4.70 6.36
N GLY A 65 3.44 5.25 6.73
CA GLY A 65 2.98 5.30 8.12
C GLY A 65 1.46 5.19 8.27
N PRO A 66 0.97 5.17 9.52
CA PRO A 66 -0.45 5.06 9.81
C PRO A 66 -1.21 6.33 9.41
N MET A 67 -2.49 6.19 9.06
CA MET A 67 -3.34 7.34 8.74
C MET A 67 -3.74 8.13 9.98
N MET A 68 -3.91 7.46 11.11
CA MET A 68 -4.33 8.08 12.36
C MET A 68 -3.47 7.59 13.52
N VAL A 69 -3.04 8.52 14.35
CA VAL A 69 -2.37 8.24 15.63
C VAL A 69 -3.04 9.04 16.73
N TRP A 70 -3.29 8.42 17.86
CA TRP A 70 -3.92 9.07 19.02
C TRP A 70 -3.41 8.48 20.32
N THR A 71 -3.48 9.26 21.39
CA THR A 71 -3.13 8.81 22.75
C THR A 71 -4.41 8.54 23.51
N GLY A 72 -4.56 7.33 24.07
CA GLY A 72 -5.69 6.98 24.92
C GLY A 72 -5.57 7.55 26.33
N ASP A 73 -6.65 7.47 27.11
CA ASP A 73 -6.72 7.98 28.48
C ASP A 73 -5.69 7.34 29.43
N ASN A 74 -5.19 6.14 29.08
CA ASN A 74 -4.13 5.42 29.79
C ASN A 74 -2.71 5.89 29.41
N GLY A 75 -2.59 6.90 28.54
CA GLY A 75 -1.31 7.40 28.02
C GLY A 75 -0.67 6.50 26.95
N GLN A 76 -1.32 5.41 26.51
CA GLN A 76 -0.82 4.59 25.42
C GLN A 76 -1.11 5.23 24.06
N VAL A 77 -0.16 5.11 23.15
CA VAL A 77 -0.31 5.55 21.76
C VAL A 77 -0.90 4.42 20.93
N TYR A 78 -1.94 4.74 20.17
CA TYR A 78 -2.63 3.85 19.24
C TYR A 78 -2.49 4.38 17.81
N GLU A 79 -2.51 3.48 16.84
CA GLU A 79 -2.31 3.78 15.42
C GLU A 79 -3.27 2.97 14.54
N ASN A 80 -3.69 3.55 13.41
CA ASN A 80 -4.52 2.86 12.42
C ASN A 80 -4.17 3.32 10.99
N PRO A 81 -3.87 2.40 10.05
CA PRO A 81 -3.64 0.97 10.27
C PRO A 81 -2.37 0.72 11.10
N SER A 82 -2.38 -0.32 11.94
CA SER A 82 -1.22 -0.65 12.77
C SER A 82 -0.20 -1.49 12.01
N LEU A 83 1.08 -1.20 12.25
CA LEU A 83 2.20 -1.99 11.76
C LEU A 83 2.12 -3.45 12.23
N SER A 84 1.52 -3.69 13.39
CA SER A 84 1.33 -5.03 13.96
C SER A 84 0.45 -5.95 13.10
N HIS A 85 -0.35 -5.41 12.18
CA HIS A 85 -1.14 -6.19 11.22
C HIS A 85 -0.31 -6.75 10.06
N ILE A 86 0.93 -6.26 9.88
CA ILE A 86 1.81 -6.72 8.81
C ILE A 86 2.65 -7.87 9.35
N ASN A 87 2.65 -8.98 8.63
CA ASN A 87 3.47 -10.14 8.92
C ASN A 87 4.08 -10.68 7.61
N LYS A 88 4.81 -11.80 7.69
CA LYS A 88 5.48 -12.40 6.52
C LYS A 88 4.50 -12.73 5.40
N ASP A 89 3.31 -13.22 5.72
CA ASP A 89 2.32 -13.64 4.73
C ASP A 89 1.72 -12.44 3.99
N ILE A 90 1.51 -11.31 4.68
CA ILE A 90 1.10 -10.04 4.05
C ILE A 90 2.19 -9.53 3.11
N VAL A 91 3.46 -9.56 3.54
CA VAL A 91 4.59 -9.13 2.69
C VAL A 91 4.69 -10.02 1.45
N LEU A 92 4.60 -11.35 1.60
CA LEU A 92 4.61 -12.29 0.47
C LEU A 92 3.41 -12.07 -0.46
N TYR A 93 2.24 -11.77 0.08
CA TYR A 93 1.07 -11.42 -0.71
C TYR A 93 1.31 -10.17 -1.56
N TRP A 94 1.88 -9.10 -0.99
CA TRP A 94 2.20 -7.89 -1.75
C TRP A 94 3.29 -8.12 -2.79
N ILE A 95 4.28 -8.97 -2.52
CA ILE A 95 5.26 -9.38 -3.54
C ILE A 95 4.53 -10.03 -4.72
N ASP A 96 3.71 -11.06 -4.48
CA ASP A 96 2.94 -11.74 -5.53
C ASP A 96 2.02 -10.77 -6.30
N ARG A 97 1.33 -9.87 -5.58
CA ARG A 97 0.44 -8.87 -6.21
C ARG A 97 1.20 -7.89 -7.08
N SER A 98 2.38 -7.43 -6.65
CA SER A 98 3.24 -6.55 -7.45
C SER A 98 3.75 -7.22 -8.74
N GLU A 99 3.81 -8.55 -8.79
CA GLU A 99 4.20 -9.30 -9.99
C GLU A 99 3.05 -9.50 -10.97
N ARG A 100 1.85 -9.70 -10.44
CA ARG A 100 0.68 -10.08 -11.23
C ARG A 100 -0.12 -8.90 -11.75
N THR A 101 -0.14 -7.78 -11.03
CA THR A 101 -0.94 -6.63 -11.43
C THR A 101 -0.35 -5.94 -12.66
N ASN A 102 -1.24 -5.59 -13.59
CA ASN A 102 -0.89 -4.77 -14.75
C ASN A 102 -1.07 -3.28 -14.46
N ASN A 103 -1.74 -2.92 -13.36
CA ASN A 103 -1.95 -1.53 -12.97
C ASN A 103 -0.65 -0.92 -12.38
N PRO A 104 -0.05 0.11 -13.01
CA PRO A 104 1.21 0.69 -12.55
C PRO A 104 1.11 1.35 -11.16
N LEU A 105 -0.02 1.99 -10.83
CA LEU A 105 -0.24 2.59 -9.50
C LEU A 105 -0.22 1.52 -8.41
N MET A 106 -0.95 0.42 -8.63
CA MET A 106 -0.99 -0.67 -7.67
C MET A 106 0.38 -1.36 -7.54
N LYS A 107 1.07 -1.55 -8.66
CA LYS A 107 2.43 -2.11 -8.67
C LYS A 107 3.41 -1.25 -7.89
N ALA A 108 3.37 0.06 -8.08
CA ALA A 108 4.17 1.02 -7.32
C ALA A 108 3.84 0.92 -5.83
N ARG A 109 2.54 0.90 -5.48
CA ARG A 109 2.09 0.83 -4.10
C ARG A 109 2.60 -0.41 -3.37
N TYR A 110 2.37 -1.61 -3.91
CA TYR A 110 2.82 -2.85 -3.26
C TYR A 110 4.34 -2.93 -3.19
N SER A 111 5.05 -2.55 -4.26
CA SER A 111 6.51 -2.61 -4.28
C SER A 111 7.13 -1.63 -3.28
N GLY A 112 6.57 -0.43 -3.15
CA GLY A 112 6.99 0.57 -2.16
C GLY A 112 6.79 0.06 -0.73
N LEU A 113 5.62 -0.50 -0.42
CA LEU A 113 5.34 -1.07 0.91
C LEU A 113 6.29 -2.22 1.26
N VAL A 114 6.53 -3.14 0.32
CA VAL A 114 7.49 -4.23 0.52
C VAL A 114 8.89 -3.68 0.75
N TRP A 115 9.34 -2.73 -0.08
CA TRP A 115 10.67 -2.14 0.04
C TRP A 115 10.89 -1.47 1.41
N ASP A 116 9.91 -0.69 1.85
CA ASP A 116 10.04 0.16 3.04
C ASP A 116 9.79 -0.62 4.36
N LEU A 117 8.79 -1.50 4.38
CA LEU A 117 8.32 -2.12 5.63
C LEU A 117 8.97 -3.46 5.95
N THR A 118 9.55 -4.17 4.96
CA THR A 118 10.12 -5.52 5.17
C THR A 118 11.19 -5.53 6.27
N LYS A 119 12.10 -4.55 6.28
CA LYS A 119 13.14 -4.46 7.30
C LYS A 119 12.58 -4.23 8.68
N LYS A 120 11.57 -3.39 8.79
CA LYS A 120 10.94 -3.05 10.06
C LYS A 120 10.14 -4.22 10.64
N VAL A 121 9.39 -4.91 9.79
CA VAL A 121 8.43 -5.95 10.21
C VAL A 121 9.08 -7.33 10.35
N LEU A 122 10.00 -7.69 9.46
CA LEU A 122 10.58 -9.04 9.40
C LEU A 122 12.05 -9.08 9.86
N ASN A 123 12.66 -7.92 10.15
CA ASN A 123 14.09 -7.78 10.39
C ASN A 123 14.98 -8.29 9.22
N ASP A 124 14.42 -8.41 8.02
CA ASP A 124 15.06 -8.90 6.81
C ASP A 124 15.16 -7.81 5.75
N ASN A 125 16.04 -7.95 4.77
CA ASN A 125 16.12 -6.99 3.67
C ASN A 125 15.25 -7.46 2.50
N PRO A 126 14.44 -6.57 1.90
CA PRO A 126 13.74 -6.91 0.66
C PRO A 126 14.74 -7.18 -0.47
N ASP A 127 14.35 -8.02 -1.43
CA ASP A 127 15.14 -8.23 -2.66
C ASP A 127 15.30 -6.90 -3.41
N TYR A 128 16.50 -6.61 -3.91
CA TYR A 128 16.77 -5.39 -4.69
C TYR A 128 15.90 -5.29 -5.94
N LEU A 129 15.41 -6.40 -6.47
CA LEU A 129 14.45 -6.43 -7.58
C LEU A 129 13.14 -5.71 -7.24
N ILE A 130 12.74 -5.68 -5.96
CA ILE A 130 11.57 -4.91 -5.50
C ILE A 130 11.80 -3.40 -5.69
N ALA A 131 13.00 -2.89 -5.39
CA ALA A 131 13.32 -1.48 -5.62
C ALA A 131 13.27 -1.14 -7.11
N ILE A 132 13.82 -1.99 -7.97
CA ILE A 132 13.77 -1.80 -9.43
C ILE A 132 12.32 -1.77 -9.91
N ARG A 133 11.49 -2.70 -9.43
CA ARG A 133 10.06 -2.74 -9.76
C ARG A 133 9.32 -1.48 -9.30
N TYR A 134 9.59 -1.02 -8.08
CA TYR A 134 9.01 0.20 -7.54
C TYR A 134 9.35 1.42 -8.41
N ILE A 135 10.64 1.63 -8.71
CA ILE A 135 11.11 2.75 -9.53
C ILE A 135 10.50 2.72 -10.93
N ASN A 136 10.52 1.57 -11.61
CA ASN A 136 9.96 1.45 -12.94
C ASN A 136 8.45 1.71 -12.95
N SER A 137 7.73 1.25 -11.93
CA SER A 137 6.29 1.48 -11.81
C SER A 137 5.98 2.97 -11.59
N LEU A 138 6.78 3.68 -10.78
CA LEU A 138 6.62 5.12 -10.60
C LEU A 138 6.87 5.90 -11.91
N ILE A 139 7.90 5.52 -12.68
CA ILE A 139 8.15 6.11 -14.00
C ILE A 139 6.96 5.86 -14.93
N GLU A 140 6.45 4.63 -14.97
CA GLU A 140 5.30 4.26 -15.80
C GLU A 140 4.03 5.02 -15.42
N VAL A 141 3.78 5.24 -14.13
CA VAL A 141 2.68 6.08 -13.63
C VAL A 141 2.79 7.51 -14.15
N CYS A 142 4.00 8.08 -14.15
CA CYS A 142 4.25 9.42 -14.67
C CYS A 142 4.08 9.49 -16.20
N ASP A 143 4.65 8.53 -16.94
CA ASP A 143 4.59 8.49 -18.40
C ASP A 143 3.17 8.33 -18.92
N GLN A 144 2.33 7.56 -18.21
CA GLN A 144 0.91 7.35 -18.55
C GLN A 144 -0.02 8.40 -17.92
N ASN A 145 0.51 9.36 -17.14
CA ASN A 145 -0.26 10.40 -16.47
C ASN A 145 -1.45 9.85 -15.65
N LEU A 146 -1.22 8.79 -14.86
CA LEU A 146 -2.30 8.06 -14.17
C LEU A 146 -2.77 8.69 -12.86
N CYS A 147 -2.11 9.73 -12.36
CA CYS A 147 -2.52 10.40 -11.13
C CYS A 147 -3.74 11.30 -11.35
N GLU A 148 -4.81 11.07 -10.59
CA GLU A 148 -6.04 11.90 -10.62
C GLU A 148 -5.81 13.34 -10.13
N HIS A 149 -4.84 13.53 -9.25
CA HIS A 149 -4.48 14.84 -8.73
C HIS A 149 -3.02 15.15 -9.05
N PRO A 150 -2.64 16.42 -9.21
CA PRO A 150 -1.24 16.80 -9.35
C PRO A 150 -0.44 16.32 -8.14
N THR A 151 0.58 15.51 -8.39
CA THR A 151 1.47 14.97 -7.35
C THR A 151 2.89 15.46 -7.63
N GLU A 152 3.54 16.03 -6.61
CA GLU A 152 4.97 16.34 -6.68
C GLU A 152 5.78 15.04 -6.51
N ALA A 153 6.16 14.43 -7.64
CA ALA A 153 6.94 13.19 -7.62
C ALA A 153 8.39 13.38 -7.13
N ILE A 154 8.91 14.61 -7.20
CA ILE A 154 10.27 14.96 -6.74
C ILE A 154 10.18 16.24 -5.92
N LYS A 155 10.35 16.12 -4.60
CA LYS A 155 10.55 17.27 -3.70
C LYS A 155 12.02 17.70 -3.76
N LYS A 156 12.28 18.99 -3.95
CA LYS A 156 13.62 19.59 -3.99
C LYS A 156 14.11 19.98 -2.60
#